data_AF-A0A5J4PQN5-F1
#
_entry.id   AF-A0A5J4PQN5-F1
#
_cell.length_a   1.000
_cell.length_b   1.000
_cell.length_c   1.000
_cell.angle_alpha   90.00
_cell.angle_beta   90.00
_cell.angle_gamma   90.00
#
_symmetry.space_group_name_H-M   'P 1'
#
loop_
_entity.id
_entity.type
_entity.pdbx_description
1 polymer ?
#
loop_
_entity_poly.entity_id
_entity_poly.type
_entity_poly.pdbx_seq_one_letter_code
_entity_poly.pdbx_strand_id
1 'polypeptide(L)'
;QIYDKQGNMTEVHNPGGMPDQTLIERIEEPYIKASVITTTDYIGSIMTLCLGKRGELIKQEYISGNRIEIQYSLPLGEIVIDFYDKLKSISKGYASFDYHADGFRPSKLIKLDILLNGEPVDALSTLTHVDNAYDLGKRMCEKLKELIPRQQFDIAIQAAIGSKIISRETIKAVRKDVTAKCYGGDISRKRKLLEKQKKGKKRMKQIGNVEVPQKAFLAVLKLD
;
A
#
# COMPACT_ATOMS: atom_id res chain seq x y z
N GLN A 1 -10.15 -12.54 11.19
CA GLN A 1 -10.43 -13.98 11.22
C GLN A 1 -10.77 -14.44 9.82
N ILE A 2 -10.30 -15.62 9.41
CA ILE A 2 -10.56 -16.19 8.09
C ILE A 2 -11.35 -17.48 8.29
N TYR A 3 -12.46 -17.60 7.57
CA TYR A 3 -13.28 -18.79 7.57
C TYR A 3 -13.10 -19.51 6.24
N ASP A 4 -12.66 -20.77 6.32
CA ASP A 4 -12.55 -21.65 5.17
C ASP A 4 -13.93 -22.18 4.78
N LYS A 5 -14.07 -22.65 3.53
CA LYS A 5 -15.29 -23.33 3.04
C LYS A 5 -15.71 -24.57 3.83
N GLN A 6 -14.82 -25.08 4.67
CA GLN A 6 -15.07 -26.22 5.57
C GLN A 6 -15.57 -25.77 6.96
N GLY A 7 -15.72 -24.47 7.20
CA GLY A 7 -16.15 -23.91 8.47
C GLY A 7 -15.03 -23.73 9.51
N ASN A 8 -13.78 -24.02 9.15
CA ASN A 8 -12.64 -23.82 10.04
C ASN A 8 -12.30 -22.33 10.14
N MET A 9 -12.15 -21.85 11.37
CA MET A 9 -11.76 -20.47 11.67
C MET A 9 -10.27 -20.42 11.98
N THR A 10 -9.54 -19.63 11.20
CA THR A 10 -8.11 -19.37 11.40
C THR A 10 -7.88 -17.90 11.71
N GLU A 11 -7.17 -17.63 12.79
CA GLU A 11 -6.72 -16.28 13.11
C GLU A 11 -5.38 -16.01 12.42
N VAL A 12 -5.36 -15.00 11.55
CA VAL A 12 -4.19 -14.62 10.76
C VAL A 12 -3.75 -13.23 11.18
N HIS A 13 -2.52 -13.13 11.68
CA HIS A 13 -1.90 -11.87 12.10
C HIS A 13 -0.97 -11.28 11.04
N ASN A 14 -0.49 -12.10 10.09
CA ASN A 14 0.45 -11.67 9.04
C ASN A 14 -0.16 -11.98 7.65
N PRO A 15 -0.18 -11.02 6.71
CA PRO A 15 -0.57 -11.26 5.32
C PRO A 15 0.17 -12.43 4.64
N GLY A 16 1.40 -12.73 5.04
CA GLY A 16 2.17 -13.88 4.56
C GLY A 16 1.55 -15.24 4.94
N GLY A 17 0.83 -15.31 6.06
CA GLY A 17 0.20 -16.55 6.57
C GLY A 17 -1.24 -16.77 6.07
N MET A 18 -1.70 -15.97 5.11
CA MET A 18 -3.05 -16.09 4.57
C MET A 18 -3.17 -17.33 3.65
N PRO A 19 -4.19 -18.20 3.84
CA PRO A 19 -4.42 -19.33 2.95
C PRO A 19 -4.82 -18.84 1.54
N ASP A 20 -4.72 -19.72 0.55
CA ASP A 20 -5.09 -19.40 -0.83
C ASP A 20 -6.53 -18.88 -0.91
N GLN A 21 -6.74 -17.82 -1.72
CA GLN A 21 -8.05 -17.17 -1.88
C GLN A 21 -9.17 -18.13 -2.31
N THR A 22 -8.83 -19.27 -2.91
CA THR A 22 -9.78 -20.31 -3.33
C THR A 22 -10.40 -21.11 -2.18
N LEU A 23 -9.71 -21.19 -1.04
CA LEU A 23 -10.13 -21.92 0.15
C LEU A 23 -11.00 -21.07 1.10
N ILE A 24 -10.86 -19.75 0.98
CA ILE A 24 -11.53 -18.77 1.82
C ILE A 24 -13.00 -18.62 1.41
N GLU A 25 -13.91 -18.67 2.39
CA GLU A 25 -15.33 -18.35 2.22
C GLU A 25 -15.60 -16.89 2.60
N ARG A 26 -15.19 -16.48 3.81
CA ARG A 26 -15.32 -15.11 4.28
C ARG A 26 -14.16 -14.68 5.16
N ILE A 27 -13.88 -13.38 5.12
CA ILE A 27 -12.88 -12.74 5.98
C ILE A 27 -13.65 -11.77 6.86
N GLU A 28 -13.37 -11.83 8.15
CA GLU A 28 -13.94 -10.93 9.13
C GLU A 28 -12.82 -10.05 9.70
N GLU A 29 -13.07 -8.73 9.72
CA GLU A 29 -12.17 -7.74 10.30
C GLU A 29 -12.73 -7.20 11.61
N PRO A 30 -11.87 -6.87 12.59
CA PRO A 30 -12.31 -6.23 13.82
C PRO A 30 -12.78 -4.81 13.55
N TYR A 31 -13.96 -4.48 14.05
CA TYR A 31 -14.53 -3.14 14.02
C TYR A 31 -14.41 -2.48 15.39
N ILE A 32 -14.37 -1.16 15.39
CA ILE A 32 -14.39 -0.34 16.60
C ILE A 32 -15.49 0.71 16.52
N LYS A 33 -16.04 1.06 17.68
CA LYS A 33 -16.83 2.25 17.89
C LYS A 33 -15.90 3.36 18.36
N ALA A 34 -15.63 4.31 17.48
CA ALA A 34 -14.84 5.49 17.77
C ALA A 34 -15.75 6.65 18.17
N SER A 35 -15.41 7.36 19.23
CA SER A 35 -15.98 8.65 19.60
C SER A 35 -14.95 9.76 19.37
N VAL A 36 -15.35 10.78 18.63
CA VAL A 36 -14.54 11.97 18.34
C VAL A 36 -15.25 13.19 18.89
N ILE A 37 -14.59 13.91 19.80
CA ILE A 37 -15.11 15.17 20.33
C ILE A 37 -14.26 16.30 19.75
N THR A 38 -14.92 17.28 19.13
CA THR A 38 -14.25 18.39 18.44
C THR A 38 -15.13 19.65 18.44
N THR A 39 -14.64 20.75 17.89
CA THR A 39 -15.44 21.96 17.67
C THR A 39 -16.20 21.91 16.35
N THR A 40 -17.31 22.63 16.23
CA THR A 40 -18.15 22.56 15.03
C THR A 40 -17.45 23.06 13.77
N ASP A 41 -16.39 23.85 13.91
CA ASP A 41 -15.58 24.37 12.79
C ASP A 41 -14.84 23.27 12.02
N TYR A 42 -14.47 22.16 12.69
CA TYR A 42 -13.66 21.08 12.10
C TYR A 42 -14.45 19.83 11.71
N ILE A 43 -15.78 19.84 11.93
CA ILE A 43 -16.66 18.68 11.70
C ILE A 43 -16.54 18.13 10.28
N GLY A 44 -16.68 18.97 9.26
CA GLY A 44 -16.73 18.53 7.86
C GLY A 44 -15.46 17.80 7.42
N SER A 45 -14.30 18.31 7.83
CA SER A 45 -13.00 17.71 7.53
C SER A 45 -12.82 16.36 8.25
N ILE A 46 -13.28 16.25 9.50
CA ILE A 46 -13.23 15.00 10.28
C ILE A 46 -14.20 13.96 9.70
N MET A 47 -15.42 14.36 9.32
CA MET A 47 -16.37 13.46 8.66
C MET A 47 -15.80 12.92 7.35
N THR A 48 -15.16 13.78 6.56
CA THR A 48 -14.50 13.37 5.31
C THR A 48 -13.38 12.35 5.57
N LEU A 49 -12.59 12.54 6.64
CA LEU A 49 -11.56 11.59 7.06
C LEU A 49 -12.17 10.23 7.45
N CYS A 50 -13.20 10.23 8.29
CA CYS A 50 -13.87 8.99 8.73
C CYS A 50 -14.52 8.26 7.55
N LEU A 51 -15.20 8.97 6.65
CA LEU A 51 -15.80 8.40 5.45
C LEU A 51 -14.73 7.78 4.53
N GLY A 52 -13.59 8.45 4.35
CA GLY A 52 -12.46 7.93 3.58
C GLY A 52 -11.87 6.63 4.16
N LYS A 53 -12.03 6.39 5.46
CA LYS A 53 -11.59 5.17 6.16
C LYS A 53 -12.72 4.15 6.35
N ARG A 54 -13.74 4.18 5.47
CA ARG A 54 -14.91 3.26 5.49
C ARG A 54 -15.74 3.37 6.77
N GLY A 55 -15.77 4.56 7.37
CA GLY A 55 -16.50 4.84 8.60
C GLY A 55 -17.99 5.03 8.37
N GLU A 56 -18.80 4.35 9.18
CA GLU A 56 -20.25 4.52 9.24
C GLU A 56 -20.60 5.45 10.40
N LEU A 57 -21.33 6.53 10.12
CA LEU A 57 -21.80 7.43 11.16
C LEU A 57 -22.89 6.74 11.99
N ILE A 58 -22.66 6.58 13.28
CA ILE A 58 -23.63 6.00 14.22
C ILE A 58 -24.48 7.10 14.85
N LYS A 59 -23.80 8.11 15.42
CA LYS A 59 -24.45 9.15 16.22
C LYS A 59 -23.69 10.46 16.08
N GLN A 60 -24.43 11.56 16.07
CA GLN A 60 -23.91 12.91 16.13
C GLN A 60 -24.69 13.67 17.19
N GLU A 61 -24.01 14.22 18.19
CA GLU A 61 -24.64 14.92 19.31
C GLU A 61 -23.90 16.21 19.65
N TYR A 62 -24.66 17.29 19.82
CA TYR A 62 -24.14 18.57 20.27
C TYR A 62 -24.15 18.59 21.80
N ILE A 63 -22.98 18.53 22.42
CA ILE A 63 -22.87 18.48 23.89
C ILE A 63 -23.29 19.84 24.47
N SER A 64 -22.60 20.92 24.09
CA SER A 64 -22.86 22.29 24.57
C SER A 64 -22.02 23.32 23.80
N GLY A 65 -22.64 24.43 23.40
CA GLY A 65 -21.96 25.53 22.69
C GLY A 65 -21.37 25.09 21.34
N ASN A 66 -20.08 25.36 21.13
CA ASN A 66 -19.34 25.04 19.91
C ASN A 66 -18.64 23.65 19.98
N ARG A 67 -19.17 22.68 20.74
CA ARG A 67 -18.58 21.32 20.84
C ARG A 67 -19.57 20.27 20.36
N ILE A 68 -19.04 19.32 19.59
CA ILE A 68 -19.79 18.21 19.04
C ILE A 68 -19.08 16.89 19.32
N GLU A 69 -19.85 15.87 19.66
CA GLU A 69 -19.43 14.49 19.70
C GLU A 69 -19.97 13.75 18.47
N ILE A 70 -19.10 12.98 17.83
CA ILE A 70 -19.43 12.18 16.66
C ILE A 70 -18.94 10.76 16.88
N GLN A 71 -19.85 9.81 16.74
CA GLN A 71 -19.58 8.40 16.92
C GLN A 71 -19.59 7.70 15.56
N TYR A 72 -18.51 6.99 15.27
CA TYR A 72 -18.31 6.24 14.03
C TYR A 72 -18.06 4.76 14.31
N SER A 73 -18.59 3.89 13.47
CA SER A 73 -18.13 2.51 13.35
C SER A 73 -17.03 2.48 12.29
N LEU A 74 -15.83 2.05 12.67
CA LEU A 74 -14.66 2.02 11.78
C LEU A 74 -13.95 0.67 11.85
N PRO A 75 -13.40 0.16 10.74
CA PRO A 75 -12.48 -0.98 10.76
C PRO A 75 -11.20 -0.62 11.52
N LEU A 76 -10.76 -1.48 12.43
CA LEU A 76 -9.54 -1.24 13.21
C LEU A 76 -8.31 -1.09 12.32
N GLY A 77 -8.19 -1.91 11.27
CA GLY A 77 -7.02 -1.91 10.38
C GLY A 77 -6.75 -0.57 9.70
N GLU A 78 -7.80 0.22 9.47
CA GLU A 78 -7.73 1.53 8.80
C GLU A 78 -7.26 2.67 9.74
N ILE A 79 -7.33 2.46 11.06
CA ILE A 79 -7.05 3.47 12.09
C ILE A 79 -5.62 3.34 12.66
N VAL A 80 -5.05 2.14 12.63
CA VAL A 80 -3.73 1.87 13.23
C VAL A 80 -2.63 2.76 12.63
N ILE A 81 -2.76 3.14 11.35
CA ILE A 81 -1.75 3.92 10.63
C ILE A 81 -2.30 5.30 10.27
N ASP A 82 -1.58 6.35 10.68
CA ASP A 82 -1.76 7.77 10.29
C ASP A 82 -3.13 8.43 10.57
N PHE A 83 -4.10 7.72 11.15
CA PHE A 83 -5.41 8.30 11.50
C PHE A 83 -5.28 9.36 12.59
N TYR A 84 -4.54 9.06 13.66
CA TYR A 84 -4.37 9.99 14.79
C TYR A 84 -3.64 11.28 14.37
N ASP A 85 -2.59 11.14 13.57
CA ASP A 85 -1.79 12.27 13.09
C ASP A 85 -2.61 13.16 12.14
N LYS A 86 -3.35 12.56 11.19
CA LYS A 86 -4.29 13.28 10.32
C LYS A 86 -5.39 13.98 11.13
N LEU A 87 -5.99 13.29 12.10
CA LEU A 87 -7.05 13.84 12.94
C LEU A 87 -6.55 15.09 13.68
N LYS A 88 -5.38 14.99 14.33
CA LYS A 88 -4.76 16.10 15.05
C LYS A 88 -4.37 17.25 14.14
N SER A 89 -3.84 16.96 12.95
CA SER A 89 -3.47 17.98 11.97
C SER A 89 -4.69 18.76 11.47
N ILE A 90 -5.74 18.06 11.06
CA ILE A 90 -7.00 18.65 10.56
C ILE A 90 -7.68 19.48 11.65
N SER A 91 -7.67 18.98 12.89
CA SER A 91 -8.32 19.66 14.01
C SER A 91 -7.42 20.70 14.70
N LYS A 92 -6.21 20.96 14.21
CA LYS A 92 -5.18 21.78 14.92
C LYS A 92 -4.98 21.37 16.39
N GLY A 93 -5.15 20.08 16.70
CA GLY A 93 -5.04 19.52 18.05
C GLY A 93 -6.32 19.53 18.90
N TYR A 94 -7.39 20.20 18.48
CA TYR A 94 -8.64 20.32 19.25
C TYR A 94 -9.52 19.06 19.30
N ALA A 95 -9.30 18.07 18.44
CA ALA A 95 -10.06 16.82 18.48
C ALA A 95 -9.49 15.85 19.51
N SER A 96 -10.36 15.25 20.33
CA SER A 96 -10.05 14.07 21.12
C SER A 96 -10.68 12.83 20.47
N PHE A 97 -9.99 11.70 20.58
CA PHE A 97 -10.38 10.43 19.99
C PHE A 97 -10.37 9.36 21.08
N ASP A 98 -11.46 8.64 21.19
CA ASP A 98 -11.62 7.47 22.05
C ASP A 98 -12.24 6.32 21.25
N TYR A 99 -11.93 5.07 21.57
CA TYR A 99 -12.48 3.93 20.85
C TYR A 99 -12.70 2.70 21.72
N HIS A 100 -13.72 1.93 21.35
CA HIS A 100 -14.09 0.67 21.98
C HIS A 100 -14.22 -0.41 20.92
N ALA A 101 -13.83 -1.65 21.23
CA ALA A 101 -14.01 -2.77 20.30
C ALA A 101 -15.50 -3.06 20.06
N ASP A 102 -15.89 -3.25 18.79
CA ASP A 102 -17.26 -3.49 18.33
C ASP A 102 -17.38 -4.79 17.53
N GLY A 103 -16.71 -5.83 18.01
CA GLY A 103 -16.76 -7.18 17.43
C GLY A 103 -16.11 -7.29 16.05
N PHE A 104 -16.43 -8.39 15.36
CA PHE A 104 -15.94 -8.70 14.03
C PHE A 104 -17.07 -8.58 13.01
N ARG A 105 -16.76 -8.06 11.82
CA ARG A 105 -17.73 -7.96 10.73
C ARG A 105 -17.16 -8.54 9.43
N PRO A 106 -17.99 -9.20 8.60
CA PRO A 106 -17.56 -9.71 7.31
C PRO A 106 -17.21 -8.57 6.36
N SER A 107 -16.05 -8.66 5.70
CA SER A 107 -15.54 -7.63 4.82
C SER A 107 -14.84 -8.24 3.61
N LYS A 108 -14.87 -7.51 2.48
CA LYS A 108 -14.23 -7.95 1.23
C LYS A 108 -12.77 -7.49 1.25
N LEU A 109 -11.95 -8.24 1.95
CA LEU A 109 -10.51 -8.01 2.03
C LEU A 109 -9.76 -8.82 0.98
N ILE A 110 -8.71 -8.21 0.46
CA ILE A 110 -7.79 -8.84 -0.48
C ILE A 110 -6.35 -8.59 -0.04
N LYS A 111 -5.52 -9.59 -0.30
CA LYS A 111 -4.08 -9.50 -0.14
C LYS A 111 -3.49 -8.76 -1.35
N LEU A 112 -2.82 -7.66 -1.07
CA LEU A 112 -2.07 -6.86 -2.02
C LEU A 112 -0.59 -7.20 -1.87
N ASP A 113 -0.03 -7.81 -2.91
CA ASP A 113 1.38 -8.22 -2.97
C ASP A 113 2.18 -7.24 -3.81
N ILE A 114 3.36 -6.86 -3.32
CA ILE A 114 4.33 -6.08 -4.09
C ILE A 114 5.41 -7.02 -4.61
N LEU A 115 5.59 -7.03 -5.93
CA LEU A 115 6.58 -7.84 -6.62
C LEU A 115 7.68 -6.96 -7.20
N LEU A 116 8.93 -7.35 -6.96
CA LEU A 116 10.12 -6.77 -7.58
C LEU A 116 10.70 -7.78 -8.56
N ASN A 117 10.73 -7.42 -9.85
CA ASN A 117 11.14 -8.31 -10.94
C ASN A 117 10.37 -9.65 -11.01
N GLY A 118 9.18 -9.71 -10.42
CA GLY A 118 8.35 -10.92 -10.36
C GLY A 118 8.52 -11.72 -9.07
N GLU A 119 9.43 -11.34 -8.18
CA GLU A 119 9.57 -11.93 -6.85
C GLU A 119 8.74 -11.13 -5.83
N PRO A 120 7.83 -11.78 -5.08
CA PRO A 120 7.05 -11.11 -4.06
C PRO A 120 7.95 -10.68 -2.88
N VAL A 121 7.67 -9.50 -2.34
CA VAL A 121 8.32 -8.99 -1.14
C VAL A 121 7.32 -9.04 0.01
N ASP A 122 7.37 -10.12 0.80
CA ASP A 122 6.41 -10.39 1.88
C ASP A 122 6.27 -9.24 2.86
N ALA A 123 7.37 -8.55 3.17
CA ALA A 123 7.39 -7.44 4.11
C ALA A 123 6.55 -6.23 3.66
N LEU A 124 6.30 -6.08 2.36
CA LEU A 124 5.50 -4.99 1.78
C LEU A 124 4.08 -5.45 1.42
N SER A 125 3.72 -6.70 1.71
CA SER A 125 2.41 -7.24 1.41
C SER A 125 1.41 -6.74 2.45
N THR A 126 0.28 -6.19 2.01
CA THR A 126 -0.74 -5.62 2.90
C THR A 126 -2.11 -6.24 2.65
N LEU A 127 -2.94 -6.21 3.68
CA LEU A 127 -4.34 -6.62 3.59
C LEU A 127 -5.18 -5.36 3.49
N THR A 128 -5.94 -5.20 2.41
CA THR A 128 -6.73 -4.00 2.16
C THR A 128 -8.10 -4.36 1.59
N HIS A 129 -9.03 -3.41 1.62
CA HIS A 129 -10.34 -3.57 1.00
C HIS A 129 -10.23 -3.55 -0.53
N VAL A 130 -11.10 -4.29 -1.21
CA VAL A 130 -11.10 -4.42 -2.67
C VAL A 130 -11.11 -3.06 -3.39
N ASP A 131 -11.93 -2.13 -2.91
CA ASP A 131 -12.10 -0.83 -3.55
C ASP A 131 -10.84 0.06 -3.44
N ASN A 132 -10.09 -0.07 -2.35
CA ASN A 132 -8.89 0.74 -2.10
C ASN A 132 -7.62 0.15 -2.70
N ALA A 133 -7.63 -1.14 -3.06
CA ALA A 133 -6.43 -1.86 -3.46
C ALA A 133 -5.73 -1.31 -4.69
N TYR A 134 -6.49 -0.81 -5.68
CA TYR A 134 -5.91 -0.24 -6.89
C TYR A 134 -5.14 1.05 -6.60
N ASP A 135 -5.78 1.99 -5.90
CA ASP A 135 -5.19 3.28 -5.56
C ASP A 135 -3.98 3.11 -4.65
N LEU A 136 -4.10 2.21 -3.65
CA LEU A 136 -3.01 1.88 -2.74
C LEU A 136 -1.83 1.24 -3.50
N GLY A 137 -2.08 0.21 -4.30
CA GLY A 137 -1.03 -0.46 -5.07
C GLY A 137 -0.33 0.47 -6.05
N LYS A 138 -1.06 1.41 -6.65
CA LYS A 138 -0.48 2.46 -7.50
C LYS A 138 0.43 3.39 -6.71
N ARG A 139 -0.04 3.93 -5.58
CA ARG A 139 0.76 4.82 -4.71
C ARG A 139 2.02 4.13 -4.20
N MET A 140 1.92 2.86 -3.79
CA MET A 140 3.08 2.07 -3.36
C MET A 140 4.11 1.92 -4.49
N CYS A 141 3.66 1.58 -5.70
CA CYS A 141 4.55 1.44 -6.87
C CYS A 141 5.26 2.76 -7.22
N GLU A 142 4.52 3.88 -7.23
CA GLU A 142 5.08 5.21 -7.48
C GLU A 142 6.12 5.59 -6.42
N LYS A 143 5.84 5.33 -5.15
CA LYS A 143 6.79 5.66 -4.08
C LYS A 143 8.04 4.80 -4.11
N LEU A 144 7.89 3.49 -4.33
CA LEU A 144 9.02 2.58 -4.47
C LEU A 144 9.91 2.97 -5.65
N LYS A 145 9.34 3.49 -6.74
CA LYS A 145 10.09 4.00 -7.89
C LYS A 145 10.96 5.21 -7.54
N GLU A 146 10.50 6.10 -6.67
CA GLU A 146 11.28 7.25 -6.20
C GLU A 146 12.40 6.85 -5.24
N LEU A 147 12.16 5.84 -4.41
CA LEU A 147 13.05 5.46 -3.31
C LEU A 147 14.12 4.43 -3.70
N ILE A 148 13.81 3.54 -4.63
CA ILE A 148 14.74 2.51 -5.10
C ILE A 148 15.74 3.13 -6.09
N PRO A 149 17.04 3.02 -5.85
CA PRO A 149 18.05 3.59 -6.74
C PRO A 149 18.07 2.87 -8.10
N ARG A 150 18.38 3.63 -9.15
CA ARG A 150 18.51 3.09 -10.50
C ARG A 150 19.70 2.15 -10.59
N GLN A 151 19.48 0.96 -11.16
CA GLN A 151 20.52 -0.04 -11.40
C GLN A 151 20.90 -0.12 -12.89
N GLN A 152 21.87 -0.99 -13.23
CA GLN A 152 22.32 -1.19 -14.62
C GLN A 152 21.31 -1.95 -15.50
N PHE A 153 20.26 -2.51 -14.91
CA PHE A 153 19.13 -3.17 -15.58
C PHE A 153 17.80 -2.51 -15.19
N ASP A 154 16.76 -2.81 -15.96
CA ASP A 154 15.42 -2.28 -15.70
C ASP A 154 14.80 -3.06 -14.54
N ILE A 155 14.34 -2.35 -13.52
CA ILE A 155 13.64 -2.94 -12.36
C ILE A 155 12.15 -2.76 -12.57
N ALA A 156 11.41 -3.86 -12.60
CA ALA A 156 9.95 -3.82 -12.62
C ALA A 156 9.42 -3.87 -11.19
N ILE A 157 8.62 -2.88 -10.81
CA ILE A 157 7.86 -2.85 -9.56
C ILE A 157 6.41 -3.11 -9.95
N GLN A 158 5.79 -4.09 -9.31
CA GLN A 158 4.44 -4.51 -9.62
C GLN A 158 3.63 -4.64 -8.34
N ALA A 159 2.39 -4.19 -8.36
CA ALA A 159 1.40 -4.54 -7.35
C ALA A 159 0.48 -5.59 -7.95
N ALA A 160 0.20 -6.66 -7.21
CA ALA A 160 -0.67 -7.74 -7.64
C ALA A 160 -1.66 -8.14 -6.56
N ILE A 161 -2.77 -8.72 -7.01
CA ILE A 161 -3.74 -9.41 -6.17
C ILE A 161 -3.72 -10.86 -6.63
N GLY A 162 -3.09 -11.73 -5.85
CA GLY A 162 -2.78 -13.08 -6.28
C GLY A 162 -1.96 -13.08 -7.58
N SER A 163 -2.51 -13.65 -8.65
CA SER A 163 -1.85 -13.70 -9.97
C SER A 163 -2.07 -12.46 -10.85
N LYS A 164 -3.04 -11.61 -10.51
CA LYS A 164 -3.43 -10.45 -11.32
C LYS A 164 -2.60 -9.23 -10.95
N ILE A 165 -1.81 -8.72 -11.90
CA ILE A 165 -1.09 -7.45 -11.74
C ILE A 165 -2.09 -6.29 -11.89
N ILE A 166 -2.20 -5.45 -10.87
CA ILE A 166 -3.08 -4.27 -10.88
C ILE A 166 -2.36 -2.99 -11.30
N SER A 167 -1.09 -2.85 -10.90
CA SER A 167 -0.28 -1.68 -11.20
C SER A 167 1.15 -2.10 -11.48
N ARG A 168 1.83 -1.35 -12.34
CA ARG A 168 3.21 -1.61 -12.74
C ARG A 168 3.96 -0.32 -12.98
N GLU A 169 5.06 -0.17 -12.27
CA GLU A 169 6.06 0.86 -12.52
C GLU A 169 7.38 0.24 -12.96
N THR A 170 8.20 1.01 -13.69
CA THR A 170 9.51 0.52 -14.15
C THR A 170 10.58 1.58 -13.94
N ILE A 171 11.56 1.25 -13.12
CA ILE A 171 12.76 2.05 -12.96
C ILE A 171 13.68 1.75 -14.14
N LYS A 172 13.95 2.77 -14.95
CA LYS A 172 14.81 2.64 -16.13
C LYS A 172 16.25 2.41 -15.72
N ALA A 173 16.90 1.46 -16.38
CA ALA A 173 18.31 1.18 -16.24
C ALA A 173 19.16 2.43 -16.50
N VAL A 174 20.26 2.56 -15.76
CA VAL A 174 21.33 3.50 -16.09
C VAL A 174 21.92 3.11 -17.44
N ARG A 175 22.11 4.07 -18.34
CA ARG A 175 22.69 3.84 -19.66
C ARG A 175 23.97 4.64 -19.78
N LYS A 176 25.08 3.93 -19.97
CA LYS A 176 26.31 4.53 -20.47
C LYS A 176 26.20 4.69 -21.98
N ASP A 177 26.53 5.86 -22.51
CA ASP A 177 26.68 6.05 -23.95
C ASP A 177 27.95 5.33 -24.43
N VAL A 178 27.76 4.12 -24.96
CA VAL A 178 28.85 3.30 -25.50
C VAL A 178 29.30 3.78 -26.88
N THR A 179 28.53 4.64 -27.53
CA THR A 179 28.78 5.16 -28.88
C THR A 179 29.49 6.50 -28.91
N ALA A 180 29.65 7.18 -27.77
CA ALA A 180 30.26 8.51 -27.68
C ALA A 180 31.66 8.64 -28.34
N LYS A 181 32.47 7.57 -28.35
CA LYS A 181 33.81 7.55 -28.97
C LYS A 181 33.83 7.03 -30.42
N CYS A 182 32.66 6.78 -31.03
CA CYS A 182 32.55 6.29 -32.40
C CYS A 182 32.40 7.47 -33.38
N TYR A 183 33.53 8.06 -33.78
CA TYR A 183 33.58 9.25 -34.65
C TYR A 183 33.41 8.96 -36.16
N GLY A 184 32.84 7.81 -36.53
CA GLY A 184 32.71 7.38 -37.93
C GLY A 184 31.32 6.87 -38.30
N GLY A 185 31.11 6.72 -39.62
CA GLY A 185 29.88 6.18 -40.21
C GLY A 185 29.74 4.65 -40.12
N ASP A 186 30.71 3.94 -39.53
CA ASP A 186 30.65 2.48 -39.40
C ASP A 186 29.56 2.02 -38.42
N ILE A 187 28.42 1.63 -38.99
CA ILE A 187 27.25 1.10 -38.29
C ILE A 187 27.58 -0.24 -37.59
N SER A 188 28.50 -1.03 -38.15
CA SER A 188 28.87 -2.36 -37.61
C SER A 188 29.50 -2.21 -36.22
N ARG A 189 30.44 -1.26 -36.05
CA ARG A 189 31.07 -0.99 -34.75
C ARG A 189 30.07 -0.51 -33.69
N LYS A 190 29.16 0.40 -34.05
CA LYS A 190 28.10 0.88 -33.15
C LYS A 190 27.18 -0.27 -32.71
N ARG A 191 26.76 -1.11 -33.66
CA ARG A 191 25.90 -2.27 -33.39
C ARG A 191 26.56 -3.28 -32.46
N LYS A 192 27.83 -3.63 -32.68
CA LYS A 192 28.60 -4.54 -31.81
C LYS A 192 28.63 -4.07 -30.35
N LEU A 193 28.83 -2.77 -30.11
CA LEU A 193 28.85 -2.19 -28.77
C LEU A 193 27.47 -2.22 -28.09
N LEU A 194 26.42 -1.89 -28.84
CA LEU A 194 25.03 -1.95 -28.34
C LEU A 194 24.61 -3.37 -28.01
N GLU A 195 24.97 -4.36 -28.84
CA GLU A 195 24.68 -5.77 -28.57
C GLU A 195 25.43 -6.28 -27.34
N LYS A 196 26.70 -5.87 -27.16
CA LYS A 196 27.46 -6.20 -25.94
C LYS A 196 26.81 -5.61 -24.69
N GLN A 197 26.36 -4.35 -24.76
CA GLN A 197 25.63 -3.71 -23.66
C GLN A 197 24.31 -4.44 -23.35
N LYS A 198 23.52 -4.77 -24.38
CA LYS A 198 22.25 -5.48 -24.23
C LYS A 198 22.41 -6.85 -23.58
N LYS A 199 23.42 -7.64 -24.01
CA LYS A 199 23.75 -8.93 -23.41
C LYS A 199 24.19 -8.79 -21.95
N GLY A 200 25.05 -7.81 -21.66
CA GLY A 200 25.47 -7.50 -20.28
C GLY A 200 24.29 -7.18 -19.37
N LYS A 201 23.37 -6.32 -19.83
CA LYS A 201 22.16 -5.97 -19.07
C LYS A 201 21.22 -7.16 -18.86
N LYS A 202 21.04 -8.02 -19.86
CA LYS A 202 20.23 -9.24 -19.73
C LYS A 202 20.80 -10.18 -18.67
N ARG A 203 22.13 -10.37 -18.66
CA ARG A 203 22.81 -11.18 -17.64
C ARG A 203 22.68 -10.57 -16.24
N MET A 204 22.87 -9.25 -16.12
CA MET A 204 22.70 -8.55 -14.84
C MET A 204 21.27 -8.65 -14.31
N LYS A 205 20.25 -8.62 -15.19
CA LYS A 205 18.85 -8.77 -14.76
C LYS A 205 18.54 -10.16 -14.20
N GLN A 206 19.17 -11.22 -14.72
CA GLN A 206 18.91 -12.60 -14.28
C GLN A 206 19.53 -12.93 -12.92
N ILE A 207 20.64 -12.27 -12.57
CA ILE A 207 21.41 -12.54 -11.35
C ILE A 207 21.19 -11.42 -10.31
N GLY A 208 20.65 -10.28 -10.74
CA GLY A 208 20.53 -9.08 -9.94
C GLY A 208 19.35 -9.13 -8.99
N ASN A 209 19.63 -9.35 -7.71
CA ASN A 209 18.67 -9.11 -6.64
C ASN A 209 18.52 -7.61 -6.40
N VAL A 210 17.28 -7.16 -6.21
CA VAL A 210 16.98 -5.77 -5.89
C VAL A 210 16.79 -5.68 -4.40
N GLU A 211 17.78 -5.13 -3.71
CA GLU A 211 17.67 -4.83 -2.29
C GLU A 211 16.84 -3.55 -2.09
N VAL A 212 15.85 -3.63 -1.21
CA VAL A 212 15.00 -2.49 -0.84
C VAL A 212 15.65 -1.76 0.34
N PRO A 213 16.01 -0.48 0.21
CA PRO A 213 16.58 0.27 1.32
C PRO A 213 15.60 0.36 2.51
N GLN A 214 16.10 0.30 3.74
CA GLN A 214 15.26 0.39 4.95
C GLN A 214 14.46 1.71 5.03
N LYS A 215 15.03 2.82 4.53
CA LYS A 215 14.31 4.10 4.42
C LYS A 215 13.12 4.01 3.47
N ALA A 216 13.27 3.23 2.40
CA ALA A 216 12.21 3.03 1.44
C ALA A 216 11.03 2.28 2.05
N PHE A 217 11.35 1.25 2.84
CA PHE A 217 10.38 0.45 3.60
C PHE A 217 9.54 1.31 4.55
N LEU A 218 10.18 2.11 5.40
CA LEU A 218 9.49 2.99 6.35
C LEU A 218 8.62 4.04 5.65
N ALA A 219 9.06 4.54 4.48
CA ALA A 219 8.30 5.52 3.73
C ALA A 219 7.04 4.93 3.09
N VAL A 220 7.08 3.68 2.65
CA VAL A 220 5.92 2.97 2.08
C VAL A 220 4.92 2.60 3.18
N LEU A 221 5.38 2.22 4.37
CA LEU A 221 4.48 1.97 5.51
C LEU A 221 3.72 3.21 6.00
N LYS A 222 4.24 4.42 5.72
CA LYS A 222 3.55 5.68 6.05
C LYS A 222 2.52 6.13 5.01
N LEU A 223 2.41 5.43 3.88
CA LEU A 223 1.51 5.80 2.78
C LEU A 223 0.10 5.21 2.93
N ASP A 224 -0.07 4.20 3.79
CA ASP A 224 -1.36 3.59 4.17
C ASP A 224 -2.02 4.36 5.32
#